data_AF-A0A9X3EFN2-F1
#
_entry.id   AF-A0A9X3EFN2-F1
#
_cell.length_a   1.000
_cell.length_b   1.000
_cell.length_c   1.000
_cell.angle_alpha   90.00
_cell.angle_beta   90.00
_cell.angle_gamma   90.00
#
_symmetry.space_group_name_H-M   'P 1'
#
loop_
_entity.id
_entity.type
_entity.pdbx_description
1 polymer ?
#
loop_
_entity_poly.entity_id
_entity_poly.type
_entity_poly.pdbx_seq_one_letter_code
_entity_poly.pdbx_strand_id
1 'polypeptide(L)' 'MSTIAVKNALEANRRFTDLKDAEARLSQARRDLDAKVIDEDEYETITDVCLKIIRACRD' A
#
# COMPACT_ATOMS: atom_id res chain seq x y z
N MET A 1 -15.30 -7.18 -26.65
CA MET A 1 -14.49 -6.62 -25.54
C MET A 1 -13.10 -6.32 -26.10
N SER A 2 -12.64 -5.06 -26.08
CA SER A 2 -11.36 -4.68 -26.68
C SER A 2 -10.19 -5.05 -25.75
N THR A 3 -9.08 -5.51 -26.31
CA THR A 3 -7.84 -5.85 -25.58
C THR A 3 -7.30 -4.66 -24.77
N ILE A 4 -7.57 -3.43 -25.21
CA ILE A 4 -7.23 -2.19 -24.50
C ILE A 4 -8.06 -2.05 -23.21
N ALA A 5 -9.37 -2.34 -23.27
CA ALA A 5 -10.23 -2.30 -22.09
C ALA A 5 -9.84 -3.36 -21.05
N VAL A 6 -9.40 -4.53 -21.52
CA VAL A 6 -8.89 -5.60 -20.64
C VAL A 6 -7.57 -5.19 -19.98
N LYS A 7 -6.63 -4.59 -20.75
CA LYS A 7 -5.38 -4.06 -20.17
C LYS A 7 -5.64 -2.99 -19.12
N ASN A 8 -6.48 -2.00 -19.41
CA ASN A 8 -6.82 -0.95 -18.45
C ASN A 8 -7.49 -1.52 -17.20
N ALA A 9 -8.36 -2.51 -17.34
CA ALA A 9 -9.00 -3.17 -16.21
C ALA A 9 -8.01 -3.97 -15.35
N LEU A 10 -7.02 -4.63 -15.96
CA LEU A 10 -5.96 -5.34 -15.24
C LEU A 10 -5.04 -4.36 -14.49
N GLU A 11 -4.68 -3.25 -15.11
CA GLU A 11 -3.85 -2.21 -14.48
C GLU A 11 -4.58 -1.53 -13.32
N ALA A 12 -5.88 -1.23 -13.49
CA ALA A 12 -6.71 -0.68 -12.42
C ALA A 12 -6.84 -1.66 -11.24
N ASN A 13 -7.02 -2.97 -11.50
CA ASN A 13 -7.06 -3.98 -10.45
C ASN A 13 -5.71 -4.07 -9.71
N ARG A 14 -4.59 -4.03 -10.44
CA ARG A 14 -3.27 -4.07 -9.82
C ARG A 14 -3.04 -2.88 -8.89
N ARG A 15 -3.31 -1.66 -9.37
CA ARG A 15 -3.24 -0.43 -8.56
C ARG A 15 -4.14 -0.51 -7.32
N PHE A 16 -5.34 -1.07 -7.46
CA PHE A 16 -6.25 -1.26 -6.33
C PHE A 16 -5.70 -2.25 -5.29
N THR A 17 -5.14 -3.37 -5.73
CA THR A 17 -4.52 -4.36 -4.83
C THR A 17 -3.30 -3.77 -4.12
N ASP A 18 -2.40 -3.10 -4.84
CA ASP A 18 -1.22 -2.43 -4.26
C ASP A 18 -1.64 -1.36 -3.22
N LEU A 19 -2.67 -0.57 -3.52
CA LEU A 19 -3.23 0.40 -2.58
C LEU A 19 -3.74 -0.29 -1.30
N LYS A 20 -4.55 -1.34 -1.44
CA LYS A 20 -5.14 -2.05 -0.30
C LYS A 20 -4.10 -2.75 0.57
N ASP A 21 -3.06 -3.31 -0.04
CA ASP A 21 -1.94 -3.92 0.68
C ASP A 21 -1.18 -2.86 1.49
N ALA A 22 -0.86 -1.71 0.88
CA ALA A 22 -0.18 -0.62 1.57
C ALA A 22 -1.01 -0.05 2.74
N GLU A 23 -2.33 0.11 2.59
CA GLU A 23 -3.23 0.52 3.68
C GLU A 23 -3.25 -0.51 4.83
N ALA A 24 -3.24 -1.81 4.49
CA ALA A 24 -3.21 -2.88 5.48
C ALA A 24 -1.87 -2.91 6.23
N ARG A 25 -0.74 -2.73 5.53
CA ARG A 25 0.59 -2.68 6.12
C ARG A 25 0.78 -1.50 7.07
N LEU A 26 0.22 -0.33 6.74
CA LEU A 26 0.19 0.81 7.67
C LEU A 26 -0.56 0.49 8.96
N SER A 27 -1.73 -0.15 8.82
CA SER A 27 -2.55 -0.54 9.97
C SER A 27 -1.84 -1.57 10.84
N GLN A 28 -1.15 -2.53 10.21
CA GLN A 28 -0.37 -3.56 10.90
C GLN A 28 0.84 -2.95 11.61
N ALA A 29 1.64 -2.12 10.91
CA ALA A 29 2.80 -1.46 11.50
C ALA A 29 2.42 -0.61 12.72
N ARG A 30 1.24 0.04 12.71
CA ARG A 30 0.76 0.80 13.87
C ARG A 30 0.47 -0.10 15.07
N ARG A 31 -0.09 -1.29 14.82
CA ARG A 31 -0.34 -2.29 15.86
C ARG A 31 0.96 -2.90 16.37
N ASP A 32 1.93 -3.13 15.49
CA ASP A 32 3.23 -3.67 15.86
C ASP A 32 4.02 -2.67 16.72
N LEU A 33 3.91 -1.37 16.43
CA LEU A 33 4.47 -0.30 17.27
C LEU A 33 3.81 -0.27 18.66
N ASP A 34 2.47 -0.35 18.71
CA ASP A 34 1.72 -0.39 19.98
C ASP A 34 2.07 -1.62 20.82
N ALA A 35 2.24 -2.77 20.16
CA ALA A 35 2.69 -4.01 20.76
C ALA A 35 4.19 -4.03 21.09
N LYS A 36 4.95 -2.98 20.74
CA LYS A 36 6.42 -2.86 20.89
C LYS A 36 7.19 -3.99 20.20
N VAL A 37 6.63 -4.52 19.11
CA VAL A 37 7.27 -5.49 18.22
C VAL A 37 8.29 -4.81 17.31
N ILE A 38 7.99 -3.57 16.91
CA ILE A 38 8.88 -2.68 16.16
C ILE A 38 9.05 -1.36 16.93
N ASP A 39 10.12 -0.64 16.66
CA ASP A 39 10.35 0.71 17.20
C ASP A 39 9.84 1.82 16.26
N GLU A 40 9.97 3.07 16.71
CA GLU A 40 9.48 4.25 16.00
C GLU A 40 10.19 4.50 14.66
N ASP A 41 11.49 4.15 14.54
CA ASP A 41 12.28 4.30 13.31
C ASP A 41 11.86 3.26 12.26
N GLU A 42 11.67 2.00 12.70
CA GLU A 42 11.10 0.96 11.85
C GLU A 42 9.68 1.31 11.41
N TYR A 43 8.85 1.83 12.31
CA TYR A 43 7.50 2.27 11.97
C TYR A 43 7.50 3.42 10.95
N GLU A 44 8.38 4.41 11.11
CA GLU A 44 8.51 5.53 10.17
C GLU A 44 8.95 5.04 8.78
N THR A 45 9.93 4.14 8.74
CA THR A 45 10.42 3.54 7.49
C THR A 45 9.31 2.78 6.75
N ILE A 46 8.55 1.95 7.47
CA ILE A 46 7.42 1.20 6.89
C ILE A 46 6.35 2.18 6.41
N THR A 47 6.09 3.22 7.19
CA THR A 47 5.07 4.24 6.87
C THR A 47 5.44 5.04 5.63
N ASP A 48 6.68 5.49 5.50
CA ASP A 48 7.16 6.24 4.33
C ASP A 48 7.01 5.43 3.03
N VAL A 49 7.40 4.16 3.05
CA VAL A 49 7.26 3.26 1.90
C VAL A 49 5.78 3.06 1.53
N CYS A 50 4.92 2.79 2.50
CA CYS A 50 3.49 2.57 2.22
C CYS A 50 2.82 3.85 1.71
N LEU A 51 3.16 5.02 2.25
CA LEU A 51 2.64 6.30 1.78
C LEU A 51 3.08 6.63 0.36
N LYS A 52 4.31 6.27 -0.04
CA LYS A 52 4.78 6.39 -1.43
C LYS A 52 3.95 5.55 -2.39
N ILE A 53 3.63 4.30 -2.03
CA ILE A 53 2.79 3.40 -2.84
C ILE A 53 1.36 3.95 -2.97
N ILE A 54 0.78 4.41 -1.86
CA ILE A 54 -0.57 5.01 -1.84
C ILE A 54 -0.64 6.25 -2.74
N ARG A 55 0.39 7.12 -2.69
CA ARG A 55 0.49 8.29 -3.57
C ARG A 55 0.59 7.87 -5.04
N ALA A 56 1.46 6.91 -5.37
CA ALA A 56 1.62 6.41 -6.73
C ALA A 56 0.37 5.72 -7.30
N CYS A 57 -0.51 5.19 -6.45
CA CYS A 57 -1.78 4.60 -6.89
C CYS A 57 -2.90 5.64 -7.08
N ARG A 58 -2.79 6.83 -6.46
CA ARG A 58 -3.76 7.93 -6.58
C ARG A 58 -3.46 8.89 -7.74
N ASP A 59 -2.22 8.90 -8.23
CA ASP A 59 -1.77 9.64 -9.41
C ASP A 59 -2.05 8.85 -10.71
#